data_AF-A0A2N0H6S8-F1
#
_entry.id   AF-A0A2N0H6S8-F1
#
_cell.length_a   1.000
_cell.length_b   1.000
_cell.length_c   1.000
_cell.angle_alpha   90.00
_cell.angle_beta   90.00
_cell.angle_gamma   90.00
#
_symmetry.space_group_name_H-M   'P 1'
#
loop_
_entity.id
_entity.type
_entity.pdbx_description
1 polymer ?
#
loop_
_entity_poly.entity_id
_entity_poly.type
_entity_poly.pdbx_seq_one_letter_code
_entity_poly.pdbx_strand_id
1 'polypeptide(L)'
;MRLILTILVFLVGLFDLFMGLNFLFNPQGTAPGFGITADGAAGWSAIRADFTAFFLVIAGCMMLGAWRRNADLLLVPAALMGTAFTGRAVSLALDGAYPGWPVPMAVEAVHVVLMLAAWRVLPHHRIEELTS
;
A
#
# COMPACT_ATOMS: atom_id res chain seq x y z
N MET A 1 -15.77 11.36 -13.25
CA MET A 1 -14.35 10.98 -13.05
C MET A 1 -13.91 11.11 -11.60
N ARG A 2 -14.00 12.29 -10.96
CA ARG A 2 -13.56 12.48 -9.57
C ARG A 2 -14.18 11.50 -8.56
N LEU A 3 -15.51 11.33 -8.57
CA LEU A 3 -16.21 10.43 -7.64
C LEU A 3 -15.76 8.97 -7.80
N ILE A 4 -15.58 8.51 -9.04
CA ILE A 4 -15.13 7.14 -9.33
C ILE A 4 -13.74 6.91 -8.75
N LEU A 5 -12.80 7.83 -8.97
CA LEU A 5 -11.45 7.73 -8.41
C LEU A 5 -11.47 7.75 -6.88
N THR A 6 -12.28 8.61 -6.25
CA THR A 6 -12.43 8.63 -4.79
C THR A 6 -12.94 7.29 -4.25
N ILE A 7 -13.96 6.70 -4.88
CA ILE A 7 -14.49 5.39 -4.48
C ILE A 7 -13.42 4.30 -4.64
N LEU A 8 -12.72 4.28 -5.77
CA LEU A 8 -11.67 3.28 -6.03
C LEU A 8 -10.52 3.40 -5.01
N VAL A 9 -10.04 4.62 -4.75
CA VAL A 9 -9.00 4.88 -3.73
C VAL A 9 -9.47 4.38 -2.36
N PHE A 10 -10.72 4.63 -1.98
CA PHE A 10 -11.25 4.20 -0.70
C PHE A 10 -11.38 2.67 -0.59
N LEU A 11 -11.88 2.01 -1.65
CA LEU A 11 -12.02 0.55 -1.69
C LEU A 11 -10.68 -0.17 -1.63
N VAL A 12 -9.69 0.33 -2.39
CA VAL A 12 -8.32 -0.19 -2.35
C VAL A 12 -7.71 0.06 -0.97
N GLY A 13 -7.91 1.25 -0.38
CA GLY A 13 -7.43 1.54 0.97
C GLY A 13 -8.08 0.65 2.04
N LEU A 14 -9.34 0.24 1.85
CA LEU A 14 -10.00 -0.72 2.74
C LEU A 14 -9.39 -2.12 2.61
N PHE A 15 -8.98 -2.53 1.41
CA PHE A 15 -8.21 -3.76 1.21
C PHE A 15 -6.87 -3.71 1.97
N ASP A 16 -6.11 -2.63 1.84
CA ASP A 16 -4.85 -2.45 2.58
C ASP A 16 -5.08 -2.40 4.10
N LEU A 17 -6.16 -1.76 4.55
CA LEU A 17 -6.54 -1.76 5.97
C LEU A 17 -6.72 -3.19 6.47
N PHE A 18 -7.47 -4.01 5.73
CA PHE A 18 -7.67 -5.40 6.07
C PHE A 18 -6.35 -6.18 6.09
N MET A 19 -5.45 -5.94 5.13
CA MET A 19 -4.13 -6.55 5.10
C MET A 19 -3.28 -6.17 6.31
N GLY A 20 -3.20 -4.88 6.66
CA GLY A 20 -2.42 -4.40 7.80
C GLY A 20 -2.92 -4.97 9.13
N LEU A 21 -4.24 -5.06 9.31
CA LEU A 21 -4.85 -5.68 10.50
C LEU A 21 -4.60 -7.19 10.54
N ASN A 22 -4.62 -7.87 9.39
CA ASN A 22 -4.30 -9.30 9.31
C ASN A 22 -2.85 -9.58 9.67
N PHE A 23 -1.90 -8.79 9.17
CA PHE A 23 -0.50 -8.91 9.58
C PHE A 23 -0.29 -8.65 11.08
N LEU A 24 -1.12 -7.79 11.69
CA LEU A 24 -1.02 -7.50 13.13
C LEU A 24 -1.58 -8.65 13.98
N PHE A 25 -2.81 -9.08 13.68
CA PHE A 25 -3.58 -9.99 14.53
C PHE A 25 -3.50 -11.47 14.10
N ASN A 26 -3.28 -11.74 12.82
CA ASN A 26 -3.19 -13.09 12.25
C ASN A 26 -1.97 -13.27 11.30
N PRO A 27 -0.74 -12.91 11.71
CA PRO A 27 0.42 -13.01 10.81
C PRO A 27 0.72 -14.43 10.36
N GLN A 28 0.36 -15.45 11.15
CA GLN A 28 0.54 -16.86 10.81
C GLN A 28 -0.31 -17.28 9.60
N GLY A 29 -1.52 -16.75 9.48
CA GLY A 29 -2.38 -17.01 8.32
C GLY A 29 -2.01 -16.17 7.10
N THR A 30 -1.39 -14.99 7.29
CA THR A 30 -1.15 -14.03 6.22
C THR A 30 0.25 -14.13 5.60
N ALA A 31 1.29 -14.27 6.42
CA ALA A 31 2.69 -14.29 5.96
C ALA A 31 2.99 -15.38 4.90
N PRO A 32 2.43 -16.61 4.98
CA PRO A 32 2.66 -17.62 3.94
C PRO A 32 2.17 -17.19 2.55
N GLY A 33 1.12 -16.38 2.46
CA GLY A 33 0.63 -15.83 1.19
C GLY A 33 1.62 -14.86 0.52
N PHE A 34 2.59 -14.36 1.29
CA PHE A 34 3.69 -13.51 0.81
C PHE A 34 5.00 -14.29 0.65
N GLY A 35 4.99 -15.61 0.86
CA GLY A 35 6.20 -16.43 0.84
C GLY A 35 7.11 -16.23 2.04
N ILE A 36 6.57 -15.72 3.16
CA ILE A 36 7.36 -15.36 4.34
C ILE A 36 7.21 -16.43 5.41
N THR A 37 8.33 -16.87 5.96
CA THR A 37 8.41 -17.68 7.18
C THR A 37 9.16 -16.89 8.26
N ALA A 38 8.70 -17.03 9.50
CA ALA A 38 9.30 -16.33 10.63
C ALA A 38 10.45 -17.14 11.25
N ASP A 39 11.57 -16.48 11.53
CA ASP A 39 12.62 -17.02 12.38
C ASP A 39 12.32 -16.71 13.86
N GLY A 40 11.66 -17.65 14.52
CA GLY A 40 11.30 -17.56 15.94
C GLY A 40 10.49 -16.31 16.30
N ALA A 41 10.62 -15.87 17.55
CA ALA A 41 9.90 -14.70 18.05
C ALA A 41 10.33 -13.38 17.37
N ALA A 42 11.61 -13.27 16.99
CA ALA A 42 12.13 -12.09 16.30
C ALA A 42 11.50 -11.91 14.92
N GLY A 43 11.42 -12.97 14.11
CA GLY A 43 10.75 -12.93 12.81
C GLY A 43 9.26 -12.56 12.92
N TRP A 44 8.56 -13.13 13.91
CA TRP A 44 7.15 -12.75 14.15
C TRP A 44 6.98 -11.32 14.63
N SER A 45 7.96 -10.76 15.33
CA SER A 45 7.96 -9.35 15.73
C SER A 45 8.12 -8.46 14.50
N ALA A 46 9.09 -8.74 13.63
CA ALA A 46 9.32 -7.98 12.41
C ALA A 46 8.11 -8.03 11.46
N ILE A 47 7.52 -9.21 11.25
CA ILE A 47 6.33 -9.36 10.41
C ILE A 47 5.18 -8.49 10.90
N ARG A 48 4.89 -8.51 12.21
CA ARG A 48 3.81 -7.70 12.81
C ARG A 48 4.11 -6.20 12.78
N ALA A 49 5.37 -5.81 12.88
CA ALA A 49 5.73 -4.40 12.87
C ALA A 49 5.70 -3.86 11.43
N ASP A 50 6.51 -4.44 10.56
CA ASP A 50 6.88 -3.83 9.29
C ASP A 50 5.76 -3.94 8.25
N PHE A 51 5.10 -5.11 8.15
CA PHE A 51 4.00 -5.28 7.20
C PHE A 51 2.74 -4.55 7.66
N THR A 52 2.44 -4.54 8.96
CA THR A 52 1.35 -3.75 9.48
C THR A 52 1.60 -2.26 9.27
N ALA A 53 2.81 -1.76 9.54
CA ALA A 53 3.14 -0.36 9.28
C ALA A 53 2.99 -0.02 7.80
N PHE A 54 3.52 -0.85 6.90
CA PHE A 54 3.41 -0.65 5.46
C PHE A 54 1.95 -0.53 5.00
N PHE A 55 1.12 -1.54 5.30
CA PHE A 55 -0.26 -1.57 4.83
C PHE A 55 -1.17 -0.57 5.56
N LEU A 56 -1.01 -0.35 6.86
CA LEU A 56 -1.83 0.62 7.59
C LEU A 56 -1.51 2.07 7.21
N VAL A 57 -0.24 2.41 6.95
CA VAL A 57 0.12 3.75 6.48
C VAL A 57 -0.44 3.99 5.09
N ILE A 58 -0.34 3.01 4.18
CA ILE A 58 -0.97 3.07 2.86
C ILE A 58 -2.47 3.30 3.00
N ALA A 59 -3.17 2.44 3.75
CA ALA A 59 -4.60 2.53 3.97
C ALA A 59 -5.02 3.89 4.56
N GLY A 60 -4.33 4.33 5.61
CA GLY A 60 -4.60 5.59 6.30
C GLY A 60 -4.47 6.78 5.36
N CYS A 61 -3.37 6.87 4.61
CA CYS A 61 -3.15 7.94 3.64
C CYS A 61 -4.16 7.91 2.50
N MET A 62 -4.51 6.74 1.97
CA MET A 62 -5.51 6.59 0.91
C MET A 62 -6.90 7.03 1.37
N MET A 63 -7.35 6.53 2.53
CA MET A 63 -8.67 6.84 3.06
C MET A 63 -8.79 8.30 3.50
N LEU A 64 -7.78 8.85 4.18
CA LEU A 64 -7.75 10.26 4.58
C LEU A 64 -7.63 11.18 3.38
N GLY A 65 -6.80 10.85 2.39
CA GLY A 65 -6.65 11.61 1.14
C GLY A 65 -7.95 11.65 0.35
N ALA A 66 -8.65 10.51 0.25
CA ALA A 66 -9.96 10.42 -0.38
C ALA A 66 -11.04 11.21 0.38
N TRP A 67 -11.12 11.06 1.71
CA TRP A 67 -12.13 11.73 2.54
C TRP A 67 -11.91 13.24 2.56
N ARG A 68 -10.72 13.69 2.97
CA ARG A 68 -10.39 15.12 3.09
C ARG A 68 -10.13 15.79 1.75
N ARG A 69 -10.23 15.05 0.64
CA ARG A 69 -9.93 15.53 -0.71
C ARG A 69 -8.54 16.15 -0.81
N ASN A 70 -7.58 15.56 -0.10
CA ASN A 70 -6.19 15.98 -0.12
C ASN A 70 -5.39 15.01 -1.00
N ALA A 71 -5.17 15.42 -2.25
CA ALA A 71 -4.44 14.64 -3.22
C ALA A 71 -3.01 14.30 -2.75
N ASP A 72 -2.32 15.20 -2.04
CA ASP A 72 -0.91 15.02 -1.69
C ASP A 72 -0.67 13.83 -0.75
N LEU A 73 -1.67 13.48 0.06
CA LEU A 73 -1.61 12.27 0.88
C LEU A 73 -1.50 10.99 0.03
N LEU A 74 -1.92 11.01 -1.25
CA LEU A 74 -1.84 9.87 -2.16
C LEU A 74 -0.44 9.65 -2.72
N LEU A 75 0.47 10.62 -2.58
CA LEU A 75 1.87 10.43 -2.97
C LEU A 75 2.61 9.46 -2.03
N VAL A 76 2.20 9.39 -0.75
CA VAL A 76 2.76 8.45 0.22
C VAL A 76 2.51 6.98 -0.18
N PRO A 77 1.27 6.52 -0.41
CA PRO A 77 1.01 5.16 -0.87
C PRO A 77 1.59 4.90 -2.26
N ALA A 78 1.62 5.90 -3.16
CA ALA A 78 2.30 5.76 -4.44
C ALA A 78 3.81 5.49 -4.28
N ALA A 79 4.48 6.18 -3.36
CA ALA A 79 5.91 6.00 -3.09
C ALA A 79 6.19 4.64 -2.45
N LEU A 80 5.39 4.23 -1.46
CA LEU A 80 5.54 2.93 -0.79
C LEU A 80 5.35 1.75 -1.77
N MET A 81 4.27 1.77 -2.55
CA MET A 81 3.99 0.72 -3.54
C MET A 81 4.98 0.76 -4.72
N GLY A 82 5.41 1.94 -5.16
CA GLY A 82 6.44 2.08 -6.19
C GLY A 82 7.80 1.55 -5.74
N THR A 83 8.15 1.77 -4.47
CA THR A 83 9.38 1.21 -3.88
C THR A 83 9.30 -0.31 -3.77
N ALA A 84 8.15 -0.85 -3.32
CA ALA A 84 7.92 -2.29 -3.27
C ALA A 84 8.01 -2.94 -4.65
N PHE A 85 7.36 -2.35 -5.67
CA PHE A 85 7.44 -2.81 -7.06
C PHE A 85 8.88 -2.83 -7.57
N THR A 86 9.65 -1.77 -7.28
CA THR A 86 11.06 -1.69 -7.67
C THR A 86 11.88 -2.77 -6.98
N GLY A 87 11.66 -3.01 -5.68
CA GLY A 87 12.30 -4.11 -4.95
C GLY A 87 12.01 -5.47 -5.59
N ARG A 88 10.75 -5.72 -6.00
CA ARG A 88 10.39 -6.96 -6.71
C ARG A 88 11.00 -7.05 -8.11
N ALA A 89 11.09 -5.95 -8.83
CA ALA A 89 11.75 -5.92 -10.14
C ALA A 89 13.24 -6.27 -10.01
N VAL A 90 13.90 -5.77 -8.95
CA VAL A 90 15.29 -6.15 -8.63
C VAL A 90 15.38 -7.64 -8.29
N SER A 91 14.51 -8.17 -7.43
CA SER A 91 14.50 -9.61 -7.10
C SER A 91 14.21 -10.47 -8.34
N LEU A 92 13.30 -10.07 -9.22
CA LEU A 92 13.05 -10.78 -10.47
C LEU A 92 14.29 -10.80 -11.38
N ALA A 93 15.07 -9.72 -11.40
CA ALA A 93 16.29 -9.63 -12.20
C ALA A 93 17.46 -10.44 -11.60
N LEU A 94 17.55 -10.54 -10.27
CA LEU A 94 18.65 -11.21 -9.57
C LEU A 94 18.37 -12.68 -9.26
N ASP A 95 17.17 -12.99 -8.79
CA ASP A 95 16.76 -14.31 -8.28
C ASP A 95 15.88 -15.07 -9.28
N GLY A 96 15.27 -14.37 -10.24
CA GLY A 96 14.41 -14.94 -11.26
C GLY A 96 12.93 -15.04 -10.87
N ALA A 97 12.14 -15.60 -11.79
CA ALA A 97 10.70 -15.75 -11.65
C ALA A 97 10.32 -16.93 -10.73
N TYR A 98 9.26 -16.76 -9.93
CA TYR A 98 8.66 -17.82 -9.11
C TYR A 98 7.16 -17.97 -9.38
N PRO A 99 6.52 -19.12 -9.10
CA PRO A 99 5.09 -19.29 -9.35
C PRO A 99 4.24 -18.18 -8.69
N GLY A 100 3.46 -17.46 -9.48
CA GLY A 100 2.62 -16.36 -8.99
C GLY A 100 3.32 -15.01 -8.82
N TRP A 101 4.60 -14.87 -9.18
CA TRP A 101 5.35 -13.61 -9.10
C TRP A 101 4.65 -12.37 -9.72
N PRO A 102 3.85 -12.48 -10.82
CA PRO A 102 3.22 -11.29 -11.40
C PRO A 102 2.13 -10.68 -10.51
N VAL A 103 1.51 -11.47 -9.62
CA VAL A 103 0.35 -11.04 -8.82
C VAL A 103 0.68 -9.86 -7.90
N PRO A 104 1.68 -9.93 -7.00
CA PRO A 104 1.99 -8.80 -6.13
C PRO A 104 2.48 -7.57 -6.91
N MET A 105 3.24 -7.77 -7.99
CA MET A 105 3.69 -6.67 -8.85
C MET A 105 2.53 -5.97 -9.55
N ALA A 106 1.51 -6.73 -10.00
CA ALA A 106 0.30 -6.15 -10.58
C ALA A 106 -0.48 -5.33 -9.54
N VAL A 107 -0.61 -5.83 -8.31
CA VAL A 107 -1.22 -5.09 -7.20
C VAL A 107 -0.48 -3.77 -6.96
N GLU A 108 0.84 -3.82 -6.79
CA GLU A 108 1.68 -2.63 -6.56
C GLU A 108 1.57 -1.62 -7.71
N ALA A 109 1.65 -2.08 -8.96
CA ALA A 109 1.52 -1.22 -10.14
C ALA A 109 0.12 -0.56 -10.22
N VAL A 110 -0.94 -1.31 -9.93
CA VAL A 110 -2.31 -0.78 -9.88
C VAL A 110 -2.44 0.30 -8.80
N HIS A 111 -1.85 0.10 -7.62
CA HIS A 111 -1.85 1.12 -6.58
C HIS A 111 -1.14 2.39 -7.04
N VAL A 112 0.06 2.26 -7.61
CA VAL A 112 0.83 3.42 -8.11
C VAL A 112 0.05 4.18 -9.17
N VAL A 113 -0.47 3.48 -10.19
CA VAL A 113 -1.23 4.11 -11.27
C VAL A 113 -2.50 4.77 -10.74
N LEU A 114 -3.25 4.09 -9.87
CA LEU A 114 -4.47 4.63 -9.29
C LEU A 114 -4.18 5.87 -8.43
N MET A 115 -3.16 5.83 -7.58
CA MET A 115 -2.80 6.95 -6.70
C MET A 115 -2.32 8.16 -7.49
N LEU A 116 -1.49 7.96 -8.52
CA LEU A 116 -1.03 9.05 -9.38
C LEU A 116 -2.16 9.60 -10.25
N ALA A 117 -3.08 8.76 -10.74
CA ALA A 117 -4.27 9.22 -11.46
C ALA A 117 -5.21 10.02 -10.56
N ALA A 118 -5.46 9.55 -9.34
CA ALA A 118 -6.25 10.25 -8.35
C ALA A 118 -5.58 11.56 -7.90
N TRP A 119 -4.26 11.56 -7.69
CA TRP A 119 -3.49 12.76 -7.35
C TRP A 119 -3.61 13.86 -8.40
N ARG A 120 -3.64 13.51 -9.70
CA ARG A 120 -3.81 14.50 -10.78
C ARG A 120 -5.21 15.09 -10.90
N VAL A 121 -6.23 14.44 -10.33
CA VAL A 121 -7.64 14.81 -10.51
C VAL A 121 -8.28 15.35 -9.23
N LEU A 122 -7.79 14.93 -8.06
CA LEU A 122 -8.27 15.40 -6.78
C LEU A 122 -7.67 16.78 -6.43
N PRO A 123 -8.34 17.56 -5.57
CA PRO A 123 -7.84 18.86 -5.15
C PRO A 123 -6.53 18.74 -4.36
N HIS A 124 -5.62 19.68 -4.62
CA HIS A 124 -4.45 19.94 -3.77
C HIS A 124 -4.83 21.07 -2.82
N HIS A 125 -4.63 20.86 -1.52
CA HIS A 125 -4.79 21.95 -0.56
C HIS A 125 -3.49 22.75 -0.51
N ARG A 126 -3.58 24.08 -0.47
CA ARG A 126 -2.39 24.89 -0.15
C ARG A 126 -2.04 24.67 1.32
N ILE A 127 -0.75 24.74 1.66
CA ILE A 127 -0.29 24.61 3.05
C ILE A 127 -1.04 25.58 3.98
N GLU A 128 -1.37 26.77 3.47
CA GLU A 128 -2.15 27.82 4.15
C GLU A 128 -3.53 27.37 4.63
N GLU A 129 -4.17 26.41 3.95
CA GLU A 129 -5.52 25.90 4.26
C GLU A 129 -5.52 24.79 5.32
N LEU A 130 -4.35 24.24 5.67
CA LEU A 130 -4.20 23.15 6.64
C LEU A 130 -3.83 23.65 8.05
N THR A 131 -3.43 24.92 8.17
CA THR A 131 -2.93 25.53 9.41
C THR A 131 -3.88 26.54 10.06
N SER A 132 -5.10 26.71 9.52
CA SER A 132 -6.14 27.60 10.08
C SER A 132 -7.16 26.85 10.92
#